data_AF-A0A942DUC9-F1
#
_entry.id   AF-A0A942DUC9-F1
#
_cell.length_a   1.000
_cell.length_b   1.000
_cell.length_c   1.000
_cell.angle_alpha   90.00
_cell.angle_beta   90.00
_cell.angle_gamma   90.00
#
_symmetry.space_group_name_H-M   'P 1'
#
loop_
_entity.id
_entity.type
_entity.pdbx_description
1 polymer ?
#
loop_
_entity_poly.entity_id
_entity_poly.type
_entity_poly.pdbx_seq_one_letter_code
_entity_poly.pdbx_strand_id
1 'polypeptide(L)'
;MLSIVCLALFSASSFLFSCDEHRSDKIQILSRYRETHHSTPYTRPSFLTQKKRAEYEQRRQELAGQALKKTATEKAQTTINQATAVAPSVLAKKEEADDRQDQSNKPLVAAHREFIYDGYTQRRGAPKRISIFCQGCDSRIMDYQKDGPGRLLRCYSDRCIDCPLSSADRTFTARTILSAPQLQCQHCASTIGKPMIYCGYGENRPAFHLNPRAFYIKN
;
A
#
# COMPACT_ATOMS: atom_id res chain seq x y z
N MET A 1 -20.72 -46.76 -62.66
CA MET A 1 -21.00 -45.57 -61.83
C MET A 1 -19.73 -45.23 -61.08
N LEU A 2 -19.09 -44.12 -61.45
CA LEU A 2 -17.72 -43.79 -61.07
C LEU A 2 -17.62 -43.31 -59.62
N SER A 3 -16.66 -43.91 -58.91
CA SER A 3 -16.14 -43.50 -57.61
C SER A 3 -15.34 -42.20 -57.71
N ILE A 4 -15.56 -41.25 -56.80
CA ILE A 4 -14.68 -40.10 -56.59
C ILE A 4 -14.08 -40.20 -55.19
N VAL A 5 -12.78 -40.53 -55.16
CA VAL A 5 -11.90 -40.52 -53.99
C VAL A 5 -11.25 -39.13 -53.94
N CYS A 6 -11.59 -38.32 -52.95
CA CYS A 6 -10.89 -37.06 -52.66
C CYS A 6 -9.69 -37.34 -51.75
N LEU A 7 -8.50 -37.43 -52.34
CA LEU A 7 -7.22 -37.31 -51.65
C LEU A 7 -6.94 -35.82 -51.39
N ALA A 8 -7.00 -35.41 -50.13
CA ALA A 8 -6.48 -34.12 -49.68
C ALA A 8 -5.07 -34.32 -49.10
N LEU A 9 -4.07 -33.82 -49.81
CA LEU A 9 -2.69 -33.68 -49.36
C LEU A 9 -2.61 -32.47 -48.42
N PHE A 10 -2.37 -32.69 -47.13
CA PHE A 10 -1.97 -31.64 -46.20
C PHE A 10 -0.45 -31.67 -46.06
N SER A 11 0.20 -30.61 -46.54
CA SER A 11 1.62 -30.35 -46.36
C SER A 11 1.89 -29.92 -44.92
N ALA A 12 2.83 -30.62 -44.28
CA ALA A 12 3.43 -30.22 -43.02
C ALA A 12 4.48 -29.13 -43.30
N SER A 13 4.21 -27.92 -42.84
CA SER A 13 5.21 -26.85 -42.77
C SER A 13 5.48 -26.54 -41.30
N SER A 14 6.68 -26.93 -40.88
CA SER A 14 7.28 -26.69 -39.57
C SER A 14 7.33 -25.20 -39.25
N PHE A 15 6.54 -24.76 -38.25
CA PHE A 15 6.73 -23.47 -37.59
C PHE A 15 7.46 -23.69 -36.27
N LEU A 16 8.76 -23.38 -36.29
CA LEU A 16 9.55 -23.17 -35.08
C LEU A 16 9.06 -21.88 -34.41
N PHE A 17 8.34 -22.01 -33.30
CA PHE A 17 7.97 -20.89 -32.43
C PHE A 17 9.17 -20.54 -31.55
N SER A 18 9.83 -19.43 -31.86
CA SER A 18 10.76 -18.76 -30.97
C SER A 18 9.99 -18.09 -29.83
N CYS A 19 10.24 -18.52 -28.61
CA CYS A 19 9.77 -17.87 -27.38
C CYS A 19 10.72 -16.71 -27.03
N ASP A 20 10.51 -15.49 -27.52
CA ASP A 20 11.22 -14.33 -26.95
C ASP A 20 10.63 -12.93 -27.25
N GLU A 21 9.31 -12.75 -27.14
CA GLU A 21 8.69 -11.46 -27.49
C GLU A 21 7.60 -10.99 -26.50
N HIS A 22 7.90 -11.02 -25.20
CA HIS A 22 7.02 -10.44 -24.18
C HIS A 22 7.71 -9.50 -23.17
N ARG A 23 8.83 -8.89 -23.58
CA ARG A 23 9.53 -7.87 -22.77
C ARG A 23 9.49 -6.45 -23.34
N SER A 24 9.05 -6.26 -24.59
CA SER A 24 9.05 -4.94 -25.26
C SER A 24 7.75 -4.13 -25.07
N ASP A 25 6.58 -4.79 -24.98
CA ASP A 25 5.28 -4.09 -24.86
C ASP A 25 5.08 -3.39 -23.50
N LYS A 26 5.77 -3.85 -22.46
CA LYS A 26 5.68 -3.24 -21.12
C LYS A 26 6.30 -1.85 -21.05
N ILE A 27 7.28 -1.53 -21.91
CA ILE A 27 7.89 -0.20 -21.96
C ILE A 27 7.02 0.76 -22.75
N GLN A 28 6.35 0.30 -23.82
CA GLN A 28 5.47 1.14 -24.63
C GLN A 28 4.14 1.50 -23.93
N ILE A 29 3.61 0.63 -23.08
CA ILE A 29 2.40 0.96 -22.30
C ILE A 29 2.70 2.04 -21.24
N LEU A 30 3.88 2.00 -20.61
CA LEU A 30 4.29 3.02 -19.64
C LEU A 30 4.67 4.35 -20.30
N SER A 31 5.20 4.35 -21.53
CA SER A 31 5.46 5.60 -22.27
C SER A 31 4.18 6.27 -22.76
N ARG A 32 3.20 5.52 -23.30
CA ARG A 32 1.91 6.09 -23.71
C ARG A 32 1.03 6.59 -22.55
N TYR A 33 1.14 5.98 -21.36
CA TYR A 33 0.50 6.49 -20.15
C TYR A 33 1.12 7.83 -19.69
N ARG A 34 2.40 8.07 -20.01
CA ARG A 34 3.11 9.33 -19.73
C ARG A 34 2.74 10.46 -20.69
N GLU A 35 2.40 10.13 -21.94
CA GLU A 35 2.07 11.12 -22.99
C GLU A 35 0.59 11.53 -22.97
N THR A 36 -0.33 10.61 -22.68
CA THR A 36 -1.78 10.90 -22.61
C THR A 36 -2.22 11.53 -21.28
N HIS A 37 -1.35 11.51 -20.27
CA HIS A 37 -1.54 12.20 -19.00
C HIS A 37 -0.43 13.23 -18.80
N HIS A 38 -0.29 14.15 -19.77
CA HIS A 38 0.20 15.48 -19.45
C HIS A 38 -0.61 16.00 -18.27
N SER A 39 0.02 15.94 -17.10
CA SER A 39 -0.45 16.51 -15.87
C SER A 39 -0.89 17.94 -16.17
N THR A 40 -2.20 18.19 -16.16
CA THR A 40 -2.64 19.46 -15.62
C THR A 40 -1.94 19.55 -14.27
N PRO A 41 -1.04 20.53 -14.06
CA PRO A 41 -0.42 20.69 -12.76
C PRO A 41 -1.58 20.80 -11.80
N TYR A 42 -1.71 19.81 -10.91
CA TYR A 42 -2.70 19.82 -9.85
C TYR A 42 -2.38 21.06 -9.03
N THR A 43 -3.02 22.18 -9.38
CA THR A 43 -2.95 23.43 -8.67
C THR A 43 -3.68 23.15 -7.38
N ARG A 44 -2.91 22.65 -6.41
CA ARG A 44 -3.36 22.38 -5.06
C ARG A 44 -4.09 23.65 -4.61
N PRO A 45 -5.40 23.61 -4.33
CA PRO A 45 -6.14 24.82 -4.06
C PRO A 45 -5.50 25.51 -2.86
N SER A 46 -4.89 26.66 -3.15
CA SER A 46 -4.12 27.44 -2.19
C SER A 46 -5.09 28.20 -1.29
N PHE A 47 -5.73 27.49 -0.37
CA PHE A 47 -6.49 28.11 0.71
C PHE A 47 -5.61 28.46 1.92
N LEU A 48 -4.28 28.28 1.82
CA LEU A 48 -3.36 28.82 2.80
C LEU A 48 -3.17 30.31 2.48
N THR A 49 -3.76 31.15 3.34
CA THR A 49 -3.43 32.59 3.44
C THR A 49 -1.91 32.75 3.42
N GLN A 50 -1.39 33.83 2.82
CA GLN A 50 0.05 34.10 2.75
C GLN A 50 0.76 33.93 4.11
N LYS A 51 0.10 34.33 5.21
CA LYS A 51 0.56 34.11 6.58
C LYS A 51 0.85 32.64 6.91
N LYS A 52 -0.10 31.73 6.68
CA LYS A 52 0.07 30.29 6.93
C LYS A 52 1.12 29.64 6.02
N ARG A 53 1.35 30.19 4.82
CA ARG A 53 2.46 29.75 3.94
C ARG A 53 3.81 30.12 4.54
N ALA A 54 3.97 31.37 4.98
CA ALA A 54 5.19 31.83 5.64
C ALA A 54 5.47 31.03 6.94
N GLU A 55 4.45 30.80 7.77
CA GLU A 55 4.58 29.97 8.98
C GLU A 55 5.03 28.53 8.66
N TYR A 56 4.50 27.94 7.58
CA TYR A 56 4.90 26.60 7.15
C TYR A 56 6.35 26.56 6.64
N GLU A 57 6.76 27.56 5.85
CA GLU A 57 8.12 27.67 5.34
C GLU A 57 9.15 27.87 6.45
N GLN A 58 8.84 28.74 7.42
CA GLN A 58 9.67 28.94 8.61
C GLN A 58 9.82 27.62 9.40
N ARG A 59 8.71 26.93 9.69
CA ARG A 59 8.75 25.64 10.39
C ARG A 59 9.55 24.59 9.61
N ARG A 60 9.48 24.59 8.28
CA ARG A 60 10.28 23.69 7.43
C ARG A 60 11.78 23.97 7.54
N GLN A 61 12.17 25.24 7.58
CA GLN A 61 13.58 25.65 7.77
C GLN A 61 14.09 25.28 9.16
N GLU A 62 13.30 25.49 10.21
CA GLU A 62 13.64 25.11 11.58
C GLU A 62 13.88 23.60 11.72
N LEU A 63 12.98 22.77 11.16
CA LEU A 63 13.12 21.31 11.17
C LEU A 63 14.36 20.85 10.40
N ALA A 64 14.65 21.48 9.24
CA ALA A 64 15.86 21.18 8.48
C ALA A 64 17.14 21.52 9.28
N GLY A 65 17.15 22.68 9.96
CA GLY A 65 18.26 23.06 10.85
C GLY A 65 18.46 22.09 12.02
N GLN A 66 17.38 21.60 12.63
CA GLN A 66 17.45 20.61 13.70
C GLN A 66 18.00 19.25 13.21
N ALA A 67 17.62 18.81 12.01
CA ALA A 67 18.12 17.56 11.42
C ALA A 67 19.65 17.62 11.16
N LEU A 68 20.14 18.76 10.67
CA LEU A 68 21.58 18.98 10.48
C LEU A 68 22.35 18.97 11.81
N LYS A 69 21.80 19.57 12.87
CA LYS A 69 22.42 19.53 14.21
C LYS A 69 22.49 18.10 14.77
N LYS A 70 21.42 17.31 14.63
CA LYS A 70 21.39 15.90 15.08
C LYS A 70 22.43 15.03 14.36
N THR A 71 22.50 15.15 13.04
CA THR A 71 23.49 14.40 12.24
C THR A 71 24.93 14.81 12.55
N ALA A 72 25.18 16.07 12.90
CA ALA A 72 26.51 16.50 13.35
C ALA A 72 26.88 15.90 14.73
N THR A 73 25.94 15.87 15.68
CA THR A 73 26.18 15.27 17.01
C THR A 73 26.38 13.75 16.93
N GLU A 74 25.64 13.04 16.08
CA GLU A 74 25.79 11.60 15.88
C GLU A 74 27.15 11.24 15.25
N LYS A 75 27.61 12.04 14.28
CA LYS A 75 28.95 11.88 13.69
C LYS A 75 30.06 12.13 14.71
N ALA A 76 29.95 13.19 15.52
CA ALA A 76 30.93 13.48 16.57
C ALA A 76 31.03 12.35 17.62
N GLN A 77 29.88 11.79 18.04
CA GLN A 77 29.86 10.68 18.99
C GLN A 77 30.47 9.39 18.39
N THR A 78 30.26 9.15 17.09
CA THR A 78 30.82 7.99 16.39
C THR A 78 32.35 8.07 16.33
N THR A 79 32.93 9.26 16.10
CA THR A 79 34.38 9.46 16.09
C THR A 79 35.01 9.25 17.46
N ILE A 80 34.35 9.67 18.55
CA ILE A 80 34.84 9.45 19.93
C ILE A 80 34.88 7.96 20.27
N ASN A 81 33.82 7.22 19.93
CA ASN A 81 33.73 5.79 20.22
C ASN A 81 34.73 4.94 19.39
N GLN A 82 35.11 5.40 18.20
CA GLN A 82 36.12 4.72 17.37
C GLN A 82 37.55 4.98 17.86
N ALA A 83 37.83 6.11 18.50
CA ALA A 83 39.14 6.43 19.06
C ALA A 83 39.46 5.68 20.38
N THR A 84 38.45 5.14 21.07
CA THR A 84 38.61 4.36 22.31
C THR A 84 38.80 2.86 22.07
N ALA A 85 38.76 2.40 20.81
CA ALA A 85 38.92 1.00 20.44
C ALA A 85 40.34 0.67 19.92
N VAL A 86 41.35 0.73 20.79
CA VAL A 86 42.69 0.17 20.54
C VAL A 86 43.13 -0.73 21.71
N ALA A 87 42.68 -2.00 21.64
CA ALA A 87 43.35 -3.29 21.93
C ALA A 87 44.10 -3.57 23.28
N PRO A 88 44.37 -4.85 23.63
CA PRO A 88 43.50 -6.03 23.66
C PRO A 88 43.71 -6.91 24.93
N SER A 89 42.75 -7.77 25.33
CA SER A 89 43.09 -8.94 26.15
C SER A 89 42.11 -10.11 25.98
N VAL A 90 42.56 -11.09 25.19
CA VAL A 90 42.64 -12.52 25.46
C VAL A 90 41.90 -13.06 26.71
N LEU A 91 41.22 -14.20 26.50
CA LEU A 91 40.57 -15.14 27.45
C LEU A 91 39.15 -14.79 27.93
N ALA A 92 38.16 -15.49 27.39
CA ALA A 92 37.54 -16.64 28.05
C ALA A 92 36.18 -16.97 27.41
N LYS A 93 35.97 -18.26 27.15
CA LYS A 93 34.70 -18.85 26.75
C LYS A 93 33.67 -18.66 27.86
N LYS A 94 32.44 -18.29 27.49
CA LYS A 94 31.24 -18.85 28.11
C LYS A 94 30.10 -18.86 27.09
N GLU A 95 29.59 -20.05 26.86
CA GLU A 95 28.36 -20.30 26.12
C GLU A 95 27.21 -19.73 26.94
N GLU A 96 26.67 -18.59 26.51
CA GLU A 96 25.41 -18.05 27.03
C GLU A 96 24.31 -18.34 26.02
N ALA A 97 23.53 -19.34 26.40
CA ALA A 97 22.26 -19.68 25.82
C ALA A 97 21.24 -18.54 26.04
N ASP A 98 20.46 -18.32 25.00
CA ASP A 98 19.00 -18.18 25.10
C ASP A 98 18.44 -17.03 25.95
N ASP A 99 18.30 -15.84 25.35
CA ASP A 99 17.05 -15.05 25.50
C ASP A 99 16.98 -13.95 24.43
N ARG A 100 17.01 -14.33 23.14
CA ARG A 100 16.62 -13.39 22.08
C ARG A 100 15.10 -13.40 22.01
N GLN A 101 14.49 -12.61 22.88
CA GLN A 101 13.05 -12.35 22.87
C GLN A 101 12.64 -11.83 21.49
N ASP A 102 12.00 -12.75 20.78
CA ASP A 102 11.33 -12.62 19.52
C ASP A 102 10.21 -11.57 19.62
N GLN A 103 10.53 -10.31 19.29
CA GLN A 103 9.53 -9.25 19.11
C GLN A 103 8.72 -9.41 17.80
N SER A 104 8.85 -10.51 17.06
CA SER A 104 8.16 -10.69 15.77
C SER A 104 6.78 -11.35 15.85
N ASN A 105 6.37 -11.84 17.02
CA ASN A 105 5.05 -12.41 17.23
C ASN A 105 4.05 -11.41 17.84
N LYS A 106 3.89 -10.23 17.23
CA LYS A 106 2.63 -9.49 17.39
C LYS A 106 1.59 -10.24 16.56
N PRO A 107 0.53 -10.83 17.15
CA PRO A 107 -0.46 -11.58 16.40
C PRO A 107 -0.96 -10.70 15.25
N LEU A 108 -0.88 -11.23 14.03
CA LEU A 108 -1.30 -10.61 12.77
C LEU A 108 -2.82 -10.42 12.78
N VAL A 109 -3.21 -9.44 13.58
CA VAL A 109 -4.48 -8.74 13.76
C VAL A 109 -5.70 -9.64 13.58
N ALA A 110 -6.04 -10.34 14.67
CA ALA A 110 -7.43 -10.66 14.96
C ALA A 110 -8.27 -9.40 14.70
N ALA A 111 -9.36 -9.53 13.95
CA ALA A 111 -10.23 -8.41 13.61
C ALA A 111 -10.49 -7.56 14.86
N HIS A 112 -9.98 -6.33 14.87
CA HIS A 112 -10.06 -5.48 16.05
C HIS A 112 -11.53 -5.12 16.27
N ARG A 113 -12.19 -5.83 17.19
CA ARG A 113 -13.61 -5.61 17.53
C ARG A 113 -13.81 -4.29 18.28
N GLU A 114 -12.75 -3.71 18.81
CA GLU A 114 -12.74 -2.41 19.45
C GLU A 114 -12.39 -1.29 18.45
N PHE A 115 -12.50 -0.03 18.85
CA PHE A 115 -12.02 1.08 18.01
C PHE A 115 -10.51 1.26 18.19
N ILE A 116 -9.81 1.46 17.07
CA ILE A 116 -8.39 1.81 17.08
C ILE A 116 -8.28 3.32 17.27
N TYR A 117 -7.68 3.75 18.37
CA TYR A 117 -7.40 5.16 18.66
C TYR A 117 -5.90 5.44 18.49
N ASP A 118 -5.54 6.17 17.44
CA ASP A 118 -4.16 6.56 17.18
C ASP A 118 -4.08 8.00 16.65
N GLY A 119 -2.88 8.42 16.25
CA GLY A 119 -2.66 9.77 15.72
C GLY A 119 -3.51 10.10 14.48
N TYR A 120 -3.98 9.11 13.70
CA TYR A 120 -4.88 9.37 12.57
C TYR A 120 -6.27 9.73 13.07
N THR A 121 -6.80 8.96 14.04
CA THR A 121 -8.09 9.22 14.66
C THR A 121 -8.10 10.59 15.35
N GLN A 122 -7.03 10.93 16.09
CA GLN A 122 -6.91 12.25 16.73
C GLN A 122 -6.95 13.41 15.73
N ARG A 123 -6.31 13.28 14.56
CA ARG A 123 -6.29 14.34 13.53
C ARG A 123 -7.59 14.47 12.74
N ARG A 124 -8.35 13.38 12.58
CA ARG A 124 -9.52 13.32 11.69
C ARG A 124 -10.85 13.44 12.43
N GLY A 125 -10.88 13.08 13.71
CA GLY A 125 -12.05 13.12 14.57
C GLY A 125 -12.48 11.74 15.08
N ALA A 126 -13.55 11.73 15.87
CA ALA A 126 -14.04 10.52 16.51
C ALA A 126 -14.31 9.40 15.50
N PRO A 127 -13.84 8.16 15.78
CA PRO A 127 -14.06 7.04 14.89
C PRO A 127 -15.53 6.60 14.93
N LYS A 128 -16.04 6.11 13.80
CA LYS A 128 -17.36 5.48 13.71
C LYS A 128 -17.24 4.14 13.00
N ARG A 129 -18.00 3.15 13.47
CA ARG A 129 -18.15 1.88 12.76
C ARG A 129 -19.25 2.04 11.74
N ILE A 130 -18.98 1.60 10.52
CA ILE A 130 -19.95 1.56 9.44
C ILE A 130 -19.91 0.19 8.79
N SER A 131 -21.05 -0.29 8.33
CA SER A 131 -21.15 -1.54 7.58
C SER A 131 -21.25 -1.24 6.08
N ILE A 132 -20.43 -1.93 5.29
CA ILE A 132 -20.35 -1.77 3.84
C ILE A 132 -21.06 -2.95 3.19
N PHE A 133 -22.01 -2.65 2.31
CA PHE A 133 -22.84 -3.64 1.61
C PHE A 133 -22.62 -3.55 0.10
N CYS A 134 -22.75 -4.68 -0.58
CA CYS A 134 -22.64 -4.74 -2.03
C CYS A 134 -23.89 -4.16 -2.69
N GLN A 135 -23.72 -3.21 -3.61
CA GLN A 135 -24.83 -2.60 -4.36
C GLN A 135 -25.54 -3.61 -5.30
N GLY A 136 -24.84 -4.65 -5.74
CA GLY A 136 -25.37 -5.61 -6.72
C GLY A 136 -26.16 -6.77 -6.14
N CYS A 137 -25.97 -7.11 -4.87
CA CYS A 137 -26.62 -8.29 -4.26
C CYS A 137 -26.99 -8.10 -2.78
N ASP A 138 -26.83 -6.89 -2.23
CA ASP A 138 -27.16 -6.54 -0.84
C ASP A 138 -26.46 -7.35 0.26
N SER A 139 -25.49 -8.20 -0.09
CA SER A 139 -24.70 -8.91 0.90
C SER A 139 -23.79 -7.95 1.67
N ARG A 140 -23.65 -8.16 2.99
CA ARG A 140 -22.64 -7.47 3.81
C ARG A 140 -21.24 -7.87 3.34
N ILE A 141 -20.40 -6.88 3.05
CA ILE A 141 -19.01 -7.10 2.63
C ILE A 141 -18.10 -7.11 3.85
N MET A 142 -18.13 -6.03 4.65
CA MET A 142 -17.28 -5.86 5.83
C MET A 142 -17.79 -4.74 6.71
N ASP A 143 -17.30 -4.68 7.94
CA ASP A 143 -17.38 -3.48 8.77
C ASP A 143 -16.10 -2.65 8.61
N TYR A 144 -16.20 -1.35 8.79
CA TYR A 144 -15.08 -0.44 8.61
C TYR A 144 -15.09 0.65 9.66
N GLN A 145 -13.91 0.92 10.24
CA GLN A 145 -13.73 2.08 11.10
C GLN A 145 -13.43 3.32 10.25
N LYS A 146 -14.40 4.23 10.19
CA LYS A 146 -14.25 5.53 9.53
C LYS A 146 -13.81 6.59 10.53
N ASP A 147 -12.63 7.16 10.32
CA ASP A 147 -12.12 8.29 11.10
C ASP A 147 -12.54 9.62 10.43
N GLY A 148 -13.33 10.43 11.15
CA GLY A 148 -13.71 11.78 10.73
C GLY A 148 -14.89 11.88 9.74
N PRO A 149 -15.34 13.11 9.43
CA PRO A 149 -16.47 13.38 8.53
C PRO A 149 -16.12 13.16 7.04
N GLY A 150 -17.14 13.16 6.17
CA GLY A 150 -16.96 13.11 4.70
C GLY A 150 -17.31 11.76 4.06
N ARG A 151 -17.25 11.69 2.73
CA ARG A 151 -17.58 10.48 1.94
C ARG A 151 -16.48 9.43 2.03
N LEU A 152 -16.87 8.16 2.02
CA LEU A 152 -15.93 7.04 1.99
C LEU A 152 -15.46 6.82 0.55
N LEU A 153 -14.23 7.24 0.24
CA LEU A 153 -13.60 7.04 -1.07
C LEU A 153 -12.55 5.93 -1.04
N ARG A 154 -12.09 5.56 0.16
CA ARG A 154 -11.04 4.59 0.39
C ARG A 154 -11.25 3.89 1.73
N CYS A 155 -10.86 2.62 1.78
CA CYS A 155 -10.76 1.86 3.02
C CYS A 155 -9.30 1.55 3.32
N TYR A 156 -8.79 2.02 4.45
CA TYR A 156 -7.45 1.63 4.89
C TYR A 156 -7.47 0.18 5.37
N SER A 157 -6.49 -0.61 4.93
CA SER A 157 -6.42 -2.06 5.20
C SER A 157 -6.47 -2.40 6.69
N ASP A 158 -5.82 -1.57 7.51
CA ASP A 158 -5.73 -1.69 8.96
C ASP A 158 -6.97 -1.21 9.73
N ARG A 159 -7.98 -0.68 9.02
CA ARG A 159 -9.28 -0.25 9.58
C ARG A 159 -10.44 -1.14 9.16
N CYS A 160 -10.20 -2.15 8.31
CA CYS A 160 -11.21 -3.12 7.91
C CYS A 160 -11.44 -4.16 9.00
N ILE A 161 -12.71 -4.36 9.35
CA ILE A 161 -13.21 -5.30 10.36
C ILE A 161 -14.08 -6.34 9.63
N ASP A 162 -13.94 -7.62 9.95
CA ASP A 162 -14.67 -8.70 9.25
C ASP A 162 -14.54 -8.64 7.71
N CYS A 163 -13.33 -8.31 7.22
CA CYS A 163 -13.04 -8.25 5.78
C CYS A 163 -12.94 -9.66 5.20
N PRO A 164 -13.44 -9.91 3.97
CA PRO A 164 -13.28 -11.21 3.32
C PRO A 164 -11.83 -11.53 2.93
N LEU A 165 -10.96 -10.51 2.85
CA LEU A 165 -9.54 -10.69 2.59
C LEU A 165 -8.79 -11.01 3.89
N SER A 166 -7.84 -11.95 3.81
CA SER A 166 -6.98 -12.29 4.94
C SER A 166 -6.14 -11.09 5.39
N SER A 167 -5.54 -11.16 6.58
CA SER A 167 -4.60 -10.11 7.01
C SER A 167 -3.41 -9.97 6.05
N ALA A 168 -2.85 -11.09 5.57
CA ALA A 168 -1.73 -11.11 4.62
C ALA A 168 -2.09 -10.42 3.29
N ASP A 169 -3.28 -10.68 2.76
CA ASP A 169 -3.78 -10.08 1.52
C ASP A 169 -3.98 -8.56 1.59
N ARG A 170 -4.13 -8.04 2.82
CA ARG A 170 -4.33 -6.61 3.09
C ARG A 170 -3.03 -5.86 3.37
N THR A 171 -1.94 -6.58 3.61
CA THR A 171 -0.60 -6.03 3.86
C THR A 171 0.24 -6.02 2.58
N PHE A 172 -0.08 -5.14 1.65
CA PHE A 172 0.69 -4.93 0.42
C PHE A 172 1.49 -3.62 0.46
N THR A 173 2.58 -3.58 -0.30
CA THR A 173 3.49 -2.43 -0.39
C THR A 173 3.46 -1.85 -1.80
N ALA A 174 4.16 -0.74 -2.03
CA ALA A 174 4.31 -0.19 -3.38
C ALA A 174 4.92 -1.19 -4.38
N ARG A 175 5.70 -2.17 -3.92
CA ARG A 175 6.29 -3.21 -4.77
C ARG A 175 5.31 -4.34 -5.09
N THR A 176 4.40 -4.66 -4.16
CA THR A 176 3.50 -5.81 -4.25
C THR A 176 2.06 -5.43 -4.58
N ILE A 177 1.77 -4.14 -4.77
CA ILE A 177 0.43 -3.63 -5.08
C ILE A 177 -0.17 -4.22 -6.37
N LEU A 178 0.65 -4.49 -7.39
CA LEU A 178 0.18 -5.01 -8.67
C LEU A 178 -0.31 -6.46 -8.56
N SER A 179 0.21 -7.21 -7.59
CA SER A 179 -0.22 -8.58 -7.28
C SER A 179 -1.21 -8.64 -6.12
N ALA A 180 -1.55 -7.50 -5.51
CA ALA A 180 -2.49 -7.49 -4.40
C ALA A 180 -3.92 -7.80 -4.89
N PRO A 181 -4.69 -8.61 -4.12
CA PRO A 181 -6.04 -8.93 -4.50
C PRO A 181 -6.95 -7.70 -4.47
N GLN A 182 -7.95 -7.69 -5.34
CA GLN A 182 -9.00 -6.68 -5.31
C GLN A 182 -9.99 -6.98 -4.18
N LEU A 183 -10.61 -5.93 -3.63
CA LEU A 183 -11.72 -6.11 -2.71
C LEU A 183 -12.96 -6.45 -3.54
N GLN A 184 -13.41 -7.69 -3.44
CA GLN A 184 -14.57 -8.21 -4.17
C GLN A 184 -15.67 -8.68 -3.22
N CYS A 185 -16.91 -8.60 -3.68
CA CYS A 185 -18.03 -9.23 -3.00
C CYS A 185 -17.92 -10.76 -3.09
N GLN A 186 -18.03 -11.46 -1.95
CA GLN A 186 -17.96 -12.92 -1.92
C GLN A 186 -19.19 -13.62 -2.52
N HIS A 187 -20.31 -12.89 -2.66
CA HIS A 187 -21.56 -13.46 -3.19
C HIS A 187 -21.70 -13.30 -4.71
N CYS A 188 -21.38 -12.14 -5.27
CA CYS A 188 -21.57 -11.85 -6.69
C CYS A 188 -20.28 -11.50 -7.45
N ALA A 189 -19.11 -11.60 -6.80
CA ALA A 189 -17.80 -11.28 -7.35
C ALA A 189 -17.62 -9.83 -7.87
N SER A 190 -18.57 -8.92 -7.60
CA SER A 190 -18.45 -7.52 -8.00
C SER A 190 -17.23 -6.87 -7.37
N THR A 191 -16.43 -6.16 -8.17
CA THR A 191 -15.26 -5.40 -7.69
C THR A 191 -15.69 -4.15 -6.93
N ILE A 192 -15.49 -4.19 -5.63
CA ILE A 192 -15.80 -3.11 -4.68
C ILE A 192 -14.68 -2.09 -4.63
N GLY A 193 -13.42 -2.53 -4.69
CA GLY A 193 -12.28 -1.64 -4.65
C GLY A 193 -10.98 -2.23 -5.17
N LYS A 194 -10.08 -1.35 -5.61
CA LYS A 194 -8.75 -1.70 -6.14
C LYS A 194 -7.66 -1.38 -5.11
N PRO A 195 -6.63 -2.22 -4.94
CA PRO A 195 -5.55 -1.94 -4.01
C PRO A 195 -4.79 -0.66 -4.42
N MET A 196 -4.42 0.15 -3.44
CA MET A 196 -3.67 1.40 -3.59
C MET A 196 -2.75 1.66 -2.40
N ILE A 197 -1.62 2.34 -2.60
CA ILE A 197 -0.83 2.91 -1.51
C ILE A 197 -1.20 4.39 -1.38
N TYR A 198 -1.76 4.76 -0.23
CA TYR A 198 -2.09 6.15 0.07
C TYR A 198 -0.86 6.89 0.59
N CYS A 199 -0.25 7.70 -0.28
CA CYS A 199 0.91 8.53 0.05
C CYS A 199 0.51 9.93 0.58
N GLY A 200 -0.78 10.23 0.73
CA GLY A 200 -1.22 11.54 1.21
C GLY A 200 -0.79 11.77 2.66
N TYR A 201 -0.42 13.01 2.97
CA TYR A 201 0.11 13.42 4.28
C TYR A 201 1.34 12.62 4.75
N GLY A 202 2.06 11.95 3.83
CA GLY A 202 3.23 11.14 4.16
C GLY A 202 2.93 9.80 4.80
N GLU A 203 1.69 9.31 4.74
CA GLU A 203 1.26 8.12 5.50
C GLU A 203 1.73 6.79 4.87
N ASN A 204 1.92 6.70 3.55
CA ASN A 204 2.32 5.48 2.83
C ASN A 204 1.54 4.22 3.25
N ARG A 205 0.21 4.34 3.40
CA ARG A 205 -0.63 3.28 3.97
C ARG A 205 -1.32 2.43 2.90
N PRO A 206 -1.35 1.09 3.06
CA PRO A 206 -2.16 0.22 2.20
C PRO A 206 -3.65 0.54 2.36
N ALA A 207 -4.35 0.67 1.24
CA ALA A 207 -5.77 0.97 1.20
C ALA A 207 -6.42 0.40 -0.06
N PHE A 208 -7.75 0.35 -0.08
CA PHE A 208 -8.54 0.05 -1.25
C PHE A 208 -9.21 1.33 -1.74
N HIS A 209 -9.01 1.70 -3.00
CA HIS A 209 -9.77 2.73 -3.68
C HIS A 209 -11.15 2.18 -4.04
N LEU A 210 -12.20 2.71 -3.44
CA LEU A 210 -13.54 2.15 -3.61
C LEU A 210 -14.20 2.65 -4.89
N ASN A 211 -14.98 1.77 -5.53
CA ASN A 211 -15.87 2.11 -6.62
C ASN A 211 -17.21 2.62 -6.05
N PRO A 212 -17.54 3.93 -6.16
CA PRO A 212 -18.73 4.50 -5.51
C PRO A 212 -20.07 3.92 -5.98
N ARG A 213 -20.10 3.16 -7.09
CA ARG A 213 -21.30 2.51 -7.62
C ARG A 213 -21.41 1.03 -7.23
N ALA A 214 -20.41 0.47 -6.57
CA ALA A 214 -20.36 -0.96 -6.24
C ALA A 214 -20.80 -1.27 -4.79
N PHE A 215 -20.96 -0.24 -3.95
CA PHE A 215 -21.32 -0.41 -2.55
C PHE A 215 -22.21 0.70 -2.02
N TYR A 216 -22.88 0.43 -0.90
CA TYR A 216 -23.53 1.41 -0.06
C TYR A 216 -23.15 1.20 1.41
N ILE A 217 -23.47 2.19 2.25
CA ILE A 217 -23.08 2.23 3.66
C ILE A 217 -24.35 2.22 4.52
N LYS A 218 -24.34 1.41 5.58
CA LYS A 218 -25.34 1.43 6.65
C LYS A 218 -24.64 1.70 7.99
N ASN A 219 -25.26 2.55 8.82
CA ASN A 219 -24.80 2.85 10.17
C ASN A 219 -25.52 1.98 11.19
#